data_AF-A0A7V4P7U7-F1
#
_entry.id   AF-A0A7V4P7U7-F1
#
_cell.length_a   1.000
_cell.length_b   1.000
_cell.length_c   1.000
_cell.angle_alpha   90.00
_cell.angle_beta   90.00
_cell.angle_gamma   90.00
#
_symmetry.space_group_name_H-M   'P 1'
#
loop_
_entity.id
_entity.type
_entity.pdbx_description
1 polymer ?
#
loop_
_entity_poly.entity_id
_entity_poly.type
_entity_poly.pdbx_seq_one_letter_code
_entity_poly.pdbx_strand_id
1 'polypeptide(L)'
;MHRQRGDDCVGGQPPVGARRVGPAVTQRGCRPGAVNAVAPREPRRPLGKVRRELVSIGRRPRKRLGQHFLADPHVARRIVELARLGGDDTVVEIGAGLGALSDLLAERAAHLWLIELDPELAARLQERYAERARVHVVQADVLTVDFPALLRGSGPAVVVANLPYNISTPVLIRLLEQRGCFSRLVLMLQREVVERLRAQPGSKAYGALSVCVQTAAQVRPGLPVGPEAFVPRPQVESEVVVLEPHRVPPVQVVDRALMERVVRRVFTQRRKQLANSLRPLCADPSAVLRAAGIDPTRRPETLTLAEFAALSDALGAHLAERV
;
A
#
# COMPACT_ATOMS: atom_id res chain seq x y z
N MET A 1 4.58 47.09 -39.33
CA MET A 1 3.79 48.18 -39.96
C MET A 1 2.46 47.59 -40.44
N HIS A 2 1.43 48.44 -40.65
CA HIS A 2 0.03 48.13 -41.02
C HIS A 2 -0.79 47.29 -40.01
N ARG A 3 -1.67 47.88 -39.16
CA ARG A 3 -3.04 48.43 -39.42
C ARG A 3 -4.03 47.33 -39.92
N GLN A 4 -5.29 47.19 -39.50
CA GLN A 4 -6.27 48.13 -38.93
C GLN A 4 -7.51 47.39 -38.36
N ARG A 5 -8.32 48.14 -37.61
CA ARG A 5 -9.52 47.80 -36.83
C ARG A 5 -10.78 47.48 -37.66
N GLY A 6 -11.82 46.99 -36.96
CA GLY A 6 -13.23 47.24 -37.27
C GLY A 6 -14.06 47.28 -35.97
N ASP A 7 -14.58 48.45 -35.62
CA ASP A 7 -15.67 48.65 -34.65
C ASP A 7 -16.96 48.90 -35.46
N ASP A 8 -18.15 48.60 -34.91
CA ASP A 8 -19.34 49.47 -35.05
C ASP A 8 -20.51 49.03 -34.16
N CYS A 9 -21.38 49.98 -33.78
CA CYS A 9 -22.36 49.85 -32.69
C CYS A 9 -23.73 50.53 -33.00
N VAL A 10 -24.74 50.19 -32.18
CA VAL A 10 -25.97 50.97 -31.84
C VAL A 10 -27.19 50.97 -32.79
N GLY A 11 -28.38 50.70 -32.23
CA GLY A 11 -29.57 51.58 -32.46
C GLY A 11 -30.97 50.95 -32.63
N GLY A 12 -31.90 51.21 -31.68
CA GLY A 12 -33.37 51.00 -31.86
C GLY A 12 -34.16 50.95 -30.52
N GLN A 13 -35.30 51.67 -30.40
CA GLN A 13 -36.04 51.86 -29.11
C GLN A 13 -37.60 51.71 -29.21
N PRO A 14 -38.33 51.57 -28.06
CA PRO A 14 -39.79 51.29 -27.93
C PRO A 14 -40.68 52.54 -27.65
N PRO A 15 -42.02 52.38 -27.45
CA PRO A 15 -42.61 52.66 -26.11
C PRO A 15 -43.92 51.86 -25.74
N VAL A 16 -44.62 52.32 -24.68
CA VAL A 16 -46.01 52.02 -24.16
C VAL A 16 -46.16 50.74 -23.29
N GLY A 17 -46.71 50.72 -22.06
CA GLY A 17 -47.28 51.73 -21.12
C GLY A 17 -48.42 51.11 -20.25
N ALA A 18 -48.87 51.58 -19.06
CA ALA A 18 -48.43 52.59 -18.06
C ALA A 18 -49.32 52.50 -16.76
N ARG A 19 -49.05 53.32 -15.71
CA ARG A 19 -49.82 53.53 -14.42
C ARG A 19 -49.60 52.51 -13.29
N ARG A 20 -49.66 52.82 -11.97
CA ARG A 20 -49.44 53.99 -11.06
C ARG A 20 -49.92 53.57 -9.64
N VAL A 21 -49.50 54.33 -8.61
CA VAL A 21 -49.99 54.47 -7.20
C VAL A 21 -49.19 53.73 -6.11
N GLY A 22 -49.02 54.40 -4.97
CA GLY A 22 -48.08 54.10 -3.88
C GLY A 22 -48.69 53.51 -2.59
N PRO A 23 -48.15 53.82 -1.40
CA PRO A 23 -47.88 52.80 -0.36
C PRO A 23 -48.90 52.71 0.78
N ALA A 24 -48.85 51.60 1.53
CA ALA A 24 -49.51 51.44 2.83
C ALA A 24 -48.59 50.79 3.87
N VAL A 25 -48.57 51.36 5.08
CA VAL A 25 -47.90 50.82 6.28
C VAL A 25 -48.96 50.24 7.20
N THR A 26 -48.81 49.01 7.69
CA THR A 26 -49.53 48.54 8.89
C THR A 26 -48.81 47.42 9.66
N GLN A 27 -48.46 47.80 10.89
CA GLN A 27 -48.25 47.08 12.15
C GLN A 27 -48.39 45.54 12.30
N ARG A 28 -47.43 45.02 13.10
CA ARG A 28 -47.54 44.00 14.19
C ARG A 28 -48.02 42.57 13.88
N GLY A 29 -47.16 41.60 14.20
CA GLY A 29 -47.53 40.23 14.52
C GLY A 29 -46.44 39.53 15.33
N CYS A 30 -46.67 39.28 16.63
CA CYS A 30 -45.77 38.45 17.44
C CYS A 30 -45.75 37.01 16.94
N ARG A 31 -44.60 36.33 17.04
CA ARG A 31 -44.50 34.86 16.97
C ARG A 31 -43.71 34.32 18.17
N PRO A 32 -44.07 33.14 18.74
CA PRO A 32 -43.45 32.64 19.96
C PRO A 32 -42.03 32.11 19.74
N GLY A 33 -41.25 32.03 20.82
CA GLY A 33 -39.85 31.60 20.78
C GLY A 33 -39.67 30.17 20.26
N ALA A 34 -38.72 30.01 19.33
CA ALA A 34 -38.26 28.70 18.90
C ALA A 34 -37.44 28.05 20.03
N VAL A 35 -37.93 26.92 20.55
CA VAL A 35 -37.13 26.04 21.40
C VAL A 35 -35.97 25.47 20.58
N ASN A 36 -34.74 25.67 21.06
CA ASN A 36 -33.54 25.13 20.44
C ASN A 36 -33.55 23.59 20.56
N ALA A 37 -33.98 22.91 19.49
CA ALA A 37 -33.80 21.47 19.35
C ALA A 37 -32.29 21.18 19.26
N VAL A 38 -31.74 20.64 20.35
CA VAL A 38 -30.33 20.20 20.39
C VAL A 38 -30.19 19.01 19.44
N ALA A 39 -29.55 19.24 18.30
CA ALA A 39 -29.21 18.17 17.35
C ALA A 39 -28.41 17.06 18.06
N PRO A 40 -28.66 15.78 17.75
CA PRO A 40 -27.95 14.68 18.39
C PRO A 40 -26.44 14.83 18.19
N ARG A 41 -25.69 14.81 19.29
CA ARG A 41 -24.24 15.00 19.27
C ARG A 41 -23.58 13.89 18.46
N GLU A 42 -22.86 14.27 17.40
CA GLU A 42 -21.98 13.34 16.67
C GLU A 42 -21.06 12.59 17.65
N PRO A 43 -20.82 11.28 17.43
CA PRO A 43 -19.91 10.52 18.27
C PRO A 43 -18.51 11.14 18.25
N ARG A 44 -17.98 11.44 19.44
CA ARG A 44 -16.66 12.09 19.64
C ARG A 44 -15.60 11.38 18.79
N ARG A 45 -14.91 12.15 17.92
CA ARG A 45 -13.98 11.61 16.90
C ARG A 45 -13.03 10.53 17.46
N PRO A 46 -12.89 9.38 16.77
CA PRO A 46 -12.10 8.20 17.22
C PRO A 46 -10.67 8.49 17.70
N LEU A 47 -10.04 9.53 17.13
CA LEU A 47 -8.73 10.08 17.54
C LEU A 47 -8.59 10.27 19.07
N GLY A 48 -9.69 10.52 19.77
CA GLY A 48 -9.71 10.63 21.24
C GLY A 48 -9.45 9.32 21.98
N LYS A 49 -9.83 8.15 21.44
CA LYS A 49 -9.54 6.84 22.05
C LYS A 49 -8.04 6.58 22.00
N VAL A 50 -7.46 6.56 20.80
CA VAL A 50 -6.03 6.30 20.58
C VAL A 50 -5.15 7.27 21.37
N ARG A 51 -5.50 8.56 21.45
CA ARG A 51 -4.75 9.52 22.28
C ARG A 51 -4.83 9.21 23.78
N ARG A 52 -6.00 8.84 24.31
CA ARG A 52 -6.12 8.43 25.73
C ARG A 52 -5.37 7.14 26.00
N GLU A 53 -5.40 6.19 25.07
CA GLU A 53 -4.69 4.92 25.16
C GLU A 53 -3.18 5.15 25.20
N LEU A 54 -2.63 5.95 24.27
CA LEU A 54 -1.21 6.37 24.30
C LEU A 54 -0.82 7.07 25.61
N VAL A 55 -1.69 7.94 26.15
CA VAL A 55 -1.47 8.59 27.45
C VAL A 55 -1.50 7.58 28.61
N SER A 56 -2.35 6.54 28.56
CA SER A 56 -2.38 5.47 29.57
C SER A 56 -1.19 4.49 29.49
N ILE A 57 -0.40 4.56 28.41
CA ILE A 57 0.92 3.89 28.32
C ILE A 57 2.03 4.79 28.90
N GLY A 58 1.73 6.03 29.30
CA GLY A 58 2.74 6.99 29.75
C GLY A 58 3.78 7.37 28.68
N ARG A 59 3.58 6.95 27.42
CA ARG A 59 4.58 7.07 26.35
C ARG A 59 4.10 7.91 25.18
N ARG A 60 5.06 8.67 24.63
CA ARG A 60 4.96 9.23 23.29
C ARG A 60 5.28 8.13 22.26
N PRO A 61 4.62 8.11 21.08
CA PRO A 61 4.96 7.21 19.98
C PRO A 61 6.47 7.18 19.72
N ARG A 62 7.06 5.99 19.65
CA ARG A 62 8.50 5.81 19.50
C ARG A 62 8.90 6.14 18.06
N LYS A 63 9.32 7.39 17.81
CA LYS A 63 9.75 7.88 16.48
C LYS A 63 10.75 6.94 15.77
N ARG A 64 11.66 6.31 16.52
CA ARG A 64 12.65 5.33 15.99
C ARG A 64 12.00 4.08 15.37
N LEU A 65 10.79 3.73 15.79
CA LEU A 65 10.03 2.58 15.29
C LEU A 65 9.00 2.96 14.20
N GLY A 66 8.94 4.22 13.78
CA GLY A 66 8.00 4.67 12.73
C GLY A 66 6.52 4.52 13.10
N GLN A 67 6.18 4.45 14.39
CA GLN A 67 4.82 4.16 14.87
C GLN A 67 3.79 5.22 14.44
N HIS A 68 2.88 4.82 13.55
CA HIS A 68 1.67 5.54 13.14
C HIS A 68 0.44 4.66 13.40
N PHE A 69 -0.26 4.91 14.50
CA PHE A 69 -1.38 4.07 14.92
C PHE A 69 -2.64 4.44 14.13
N LEU A 70 -3.24 3.45 13.47
CA LEU A 70 -4.52 3.60 12.80
C LEU A 70 -5.61 3.92 13.84
N ALA A 71 -6.33 5.01 13.61
CA ALA A 71 -7.31 5.56 14.54
C ALA A 71 -8.72 5.69 13.94
N ASP A 72 -8.87 5.64 12.61
CA ASP A 72 -10.19 5.65 11.96
C ASP A 72 -10.79 4.23 11.85
N PRO A 73 -11.92 3.92 12.52
CA PRO A 73 -12.55 2.62 12.48
C PRO A 73 -13.19 2.28 11.13
N HIS A 74 -13.52 3.27 10.28
CA HIS A 74 -14.02 3.02 8.94
C HIS A 74 -12.91 2.54 8.01
N VAL A 75 -11.72 3.15 8.11
CA VAL A 75 -10.52 2.67 7.41
C VAL A 75 -10.15 1.27 7.89
N ALA A 76 -10.17 1.04 9.22
CA ALA A 76 -9.88 -0.28 9.79
C ALA A 76 -10.82 -1.38 9.26
N ARG A 77 -12.14 -1.13 9.24
CA ARG A 77 -13.13 -2.07 8.66
C ARG A 77 -12.85 -2.36 7.18
N ARG A 78 -12.61 -1.33 6.38
CA ARG A 78 -12.34 -1.49 4.94
C ARG A 78 -11.04 -2.24 4.65
N ILE A 79 -10.02 -2.12 5.51
CA ILE A 79 -8.80 -2.96 5.42
C ILE A 79 -9.14 -4.43 5.66
N VAL A 80 -9.96 -4.74 6.68
CA VAL A 80 -10.38 -6.11 6.97
C VAL A 80 -11.32 -6.68 5.90
N GLU A 81 -12.18 -5.87 5.30
CA GLU A 81 -12.99 -6.25 4.13
C GLU A 81 -12.12 -6.66 2.92
N LEU A 82 -11.00 -5.96 2.67
CA LEU A 82 -10.05 -6.30 1.61
C LEU A 82 -9.32 -7.64 1.83
N ALA A 83 -9.24 -8.13 3.07
CA ALA A 83 -8.71 -9.46 3.37
C ALA A 83 -9.62 -10.58 2.84
N ARG A 84 -10.94 -10.32 2.78
CA ARG A 84 -11.99 -11.26 2.34
C ARG A 84 -11.93 -12.60 3.10
N LEU A 85 -11.88 -12.51 4.43
CA LEU A 85 -11.73 -13.66 5.30
C LEU A 85 -12.97 -14.58 5.25
N GLY A 86 -12.73 -15.89 5.09
CA GLY A 86 -13.67 -16.95 5.41
C GLY A 86 -13.57 -17.37 6.89
N GLY A 87 -14.56 -18.12 7.37
CA GLY A 87 -14.64 -18.54 8.78
C GLY A 87 -13.52 -19.49 9.25
N ASP A 88 -12.84 -20.16 8.30
CA ASP A 88 -11.76 -21.11 8.56
C ASP A 88 -10.35 -20.50 8.37
N ASP A 89 -10.25 -19.21 8.01
CA ASP A 89 -8.97 -18.60 7.66
C ASP A 89 -8.05 -18.42 8.89
N THR A 90 -6.79 -18.80 8.70
CA THR A 90 -5.69 -18.37 9.57
C THR A 90 -5.18 -17.02 9.10
N VAL A 91 -5.07 -16.07 10.04
CA VAL A 91 -4.64 -14.69 9.77
C VAL A 91 -3.35 -14.38 10.52
N VAL A 92 -2.45 -13.63 9.88
CA VAL A 92 -1.29 -13.03 10.54
C VAL A 92 -1.37 -11.51 10.45
N GLU A 93 -1.46 -10.84 11.59
CA GLU A 93 -1.34 -9.39 11.69
C GLU A 93 0.10 -8.99 12.01
N ILE A 94 0.66 -8.07 11.22
CA ILE A 94 2.02 -7.55 11.43
C ILE A 94 1.96 -6.09 11.88
N GLY A 95 2.53 -5.79 13.05
CA GLY A 95 2.51 -4.47 13.65
C GLY A 95 1.16 -4.15 14.28
N ALA A 96 0.62 -5.08 15.08
CA ALA A 96 -0.71 -4.98 15.68
C ALA A 96 -0.91 -3.71 16.54
N GLY A 97 0.16 -3.20 17.16
CA GLY A 97 0.17 -1.90 17.82
C GLY A 97 -0.84 -1.79 18.97
N LEU A 98 -1.89 -1.00 18.77
CA LEU A 98 -2.99 -0.81 19.74
C LEU A 98 -4.21 -1.72 19.47
N GLY A 99 -4.09 -2.68 18.55
CA GLY A 99 -5.14 -3.64 18.23
C GLY A 99 -6.26 -3.13 17.33
N ALA A 100 -6.06 -2.01 16.61
CA ALA A 100 -7.10 -1.36 15.81
C ALA A 100 -7.61 -2.22 14.64
N LEU A 101 -6.77 -3.09 14.08
CA LEU A 101 -7.20 -4.13 13.13
C LEU A 101 -7.46 -5.45 13.88
N SER A 102 -6.61 -5.80 14.87
CA SER A 102 -6.75 -7.01 15.69
C SER A 102 -8.16 -7.24 16.25
N ASP A 103 -8.82 -6.20 16.77
CA ASP A 103 -10.19 -6.32 17.31
C ASP A 103 -11.16 -6.90 16.25
N LEU A 104 -11.06 -6.41 15.01
CA LEU A 104 -11.91 -6.78 13.88
C LEU A 104 -11.48 -8.12 13.24
N LEU A 105 -10.20 -8.44 13.27
CA LEU A 105 -9.68 -9.72 12.78
C LEU A 105 -10.05 -10.86 13.73
N ALA A 106 -9.98 -10.63 15.04
CA ALA A 106 -10.32 -11.59 16.09
C ALA A 106 -11.82 -11.92 16.19
N GLU A 107 -12.67 -11.20 15.46
CA GLU A 107 -14.09 -11.52 15.25
C GLU A 107 -14.33 -12.47 14.07
N ARG A 108 -13.36 -12.63 13.16
CA ARG A 108 -13.56 -13.23 11.82
C ARG A 108 -12.65 -14.42 11.53
N ALA A 109 -11.42 -14.41 12.04
CA ALA A 109 -10.44 -15.47 11.78
C ALA A 109 -10.70 -16.71 12.64
N ALA A 110 -10.42 -17.90 12.09
CA ALA A 110 -10.35 -19.14 12.87
C ALA A 110 -9.16 -19.12 13.84
N HIS A 111 -8.02 -18.61 13.37
CA HIS A 111 -6.79 -18.41 14.14
C HIS A 111 -6.17 -17.07 13.76
N LEU A 112 -5.71 -16.30 14.76
CA LEU A 112 -5.10 -14.99 14.56
C LEU A 112 -3.74 -14.91 15.25
N TRP A 113 -2.68 -14.70 14.48
CA TRP A 113 -1.33 -14.46 14.98
C TRP A 113 -1.04 -12.96 14.95
N LEU A 114 -0.80 -12.36 16.10
CA LEU A 114 -0.41 -10.94 16.25
C LEU A 114 1.11 -10.85 16.43
N ILE A 115 1.82 -10.33 15.44
CA ILE A 115 3.26 -10.08 15.51
C ILE A 115 3.50 -8.62 15.86
N GLU A 116 4.16 -8.37 16.99
CA GLU A 116 4.49 -7.02 17.48
C GLU A 116 5.94 -6.95 17.97
N LEU A 117 6.64 -5.85 17.64
CA LEU A 117 8.05 -5.66 17.99
C LEU A 117 8.21 -4.94 19.33
N ASP A 118 7.27 -4.06 19.70
CA ASP A 118 7.32 -3.35 20.97
C ASP A 118 6.84 -4.25 22.13
N PRO A 119 7.71 -4.67 23.08
CA PRO A 119 7.35 -5.61 24.15
C PRO A 119 6.18 -5.13 25.01
N GLU A 120 6.03 -3.81 25.16
CA GLU A 120 4.97 -3.21 25.97
C GLU A 120 3.60 -3.22 25.27
N LEU A 121 3.59 -3.19 23.94
CA LEU A 121 2.37 -3.38 23.14
C LEU A 121 2.04 -4.88 23.04
N ALA A 122 3.04 -5.74 22.86
CA ALA A 122 2.86 -7.19 22.87
C ALA A 122 2.25 -7.68 24.20
N ALA A 123 2.76 -7.23 25.36
CA ALA A 123 2.20 -7.58 26.67
C ALA A 123 0.73 -7.13 26.82
N ARG A 124 0.39 -5.90 26.38
CA ARG A 124 -0.99 -5.41 26.40
C ARG A 124 -1.91 -6.19 25.46
N LEU A 125 -1.41 -6.65 24.32
CA LEU A 125 -2.16 -7.52 23.41
C LEU A 125 -2.38 -8.90 24.04
N GLN A 126 -1.39 -9.46 24.76
CA GLN A 126 -1.53 -10.70 25.52
C GLN A 126 -2.62 -10.56 26.60
N GLU A 127 -2.58 -9.52 27.42
CA GLU A 127 -3.62 -9.22 28.42
C GLU A 127 -5.01 -9.06 27.77
N ARG A 128 -5.11 -8.28 26.69
CA ARG A 128 -6.37 -8.01 25.97
C ARG A 128 -7.03 -9.26 25.39
N TYR A 129 -6.24 -10.25 24.98
CA TYR A 129 -6.71 -11.45 24.30
C TYR A 129 -6.52 -12.74 25.10
N ALA A 130 -6.19 -12.67 26.39
CA ALA A 130 -5.96 -13.82 27.25
C ALA A 130 -7.11 -14.85 27.22
N GLU A 131 -8.37 -14.38 27.24
CA GLU A 131 -9.57 -15.21 27.17
C GLU A 131 -9.94 -15.68 25.74
N ARG A 132 -9.16 -15.31 24.71
CA ARG A 132 -9.39 -15.72 23.32
C ARG A 132 -8.33 -16.72 22.86
N ALA A 133 -8.54 -17.99 23.18
CA ALA A 133 -7.62 -19.10 22.84
C ALA A 133 -7.23 -19.24 21.34
N ARG A 134 -7.96 -18.58 20.42
CA ARG A 134 -7.67 -18.51 18.97
C ARG A 134 -6.76 -17.35 18.56
N VAL A 135 -6.42 -16.46 19.49
CA VAL A 135 -5.54 -15.31 19.27
C VAL A 135 -4.20 -15.57 19.95
N HIS A 136 -3.12 -15.51 19.19
CA HIS A 136 -1.78 -15.82 19.63
C HIS A 136 -0.90 -14.59 19.42
N VAL A 137 -0.20 -14.12 20.47
CA VAL A 137 0.61 -12.91 20.40
C VAL A 137 2.10 -13.27 20.47
N VAL A 138 2.83 -12.88 19.44
CA VAL A 138 4.26 -13.16 19.26
C VAL A 138 5.04 -11.84 19.30
N GLN A 139 5.85 -11.67 20.35
CA GLN A 139 6.78 -10.54 20.44
C GLN A 139 8.01 -10.85 19.58
N ALA A 140 8.12 -10.27 18.39
CA ALA A 140 9.24 -10.53 17.47
C ALA A 140 9.47 -9.38 16.47
N ASP A 141 10.68 -9.30 15.93
CA ASP A 141 10.91 -8.62 14.65
C ASP A 141 10.37 -9.54 13.54
N VAL A 142 9.38 -9.05 12.78
CA VAL A 142 8.78 -9.81 11.68
C VAL A 142 9.80 -10.24 10.61
N LEU A 143 10.93 -9.52 10.48
CA LEU A 143 12.00 -9.90 9.55
C LEU A 143 12.70 -11.20 9.97
N THR A 144 12.68 -11.55 11.26
CA THR A 144 13.31 -12.77 11.81
C THR A 144 12.33 -13.91 12.02
N VAL A 145 11.02 -13.69 11.86
CA VAL A 145 9.99 -14.74 12.01
C VAL A 145 10.12 -15.80 10.91
N ASP A 146 10.06 -17.07 11.32
CA ASP A 146 9.97 -18.22 10.42
C ASP A 146 8.49 -18.60 10.20
N PHE A 147 7.86 -18.00 9.19
CA PHE A 147 6.45 -18.23 8.88
C PHE A 147 6.11 -19.71 8.56
N PRO A 148 6.94 -20.48 7.82
CA PRO A 148 6.79 -21.93 7.68
C PRO A 148 6.69 -22.71 9.00
N ALA A 149 7.42 -22.30 10.05
CA ALA A 149 7.31 -22.92 11.36
C ALA A 149 6.07 -22.43 12.12
N LEU A 150 5.80 -21.11 12.09
CA LEU A 150 4.66 -20.47 12.75
C LEU A 150 3.30 -21.01 12.25
N LEU A 151 3.20 -21.26 10.95
CA LEU A 151 1.99 -21.71 10.27
C LEU A 151 1.99 -23.22 9.98
N ARG A 152 2.82 -23.99 10.67
CA ARG A 152 2.94 -25.44 10.46
C ARG A 152 1.61 -26.13 10.82
N GLY A 153 1.06 -26.85 9.85
CA GLY A 153 -0.24 -27.54 9.99
C GLY A 153 -1.45 -26.68 9.62
N SER A 154 -1.25 -25.37 9.37
CA SER A 154 -2.26 -24.49 8.78
C SER A 154 -2.20 -24.50 7.25
N GLY A 155 -3.30 -24.14 6.60
CA GLY A 155 -3.28 -23.73 5.19
C GLY A 155 -2.63 -22.35 4.99
N PRO A 156 -2.44 -21.90 3.74
CA PRO A 156 -1.82 -20.60 3.45
C PRO A 156 -2.61 -19.42 4.04
N ALA A 157 -1.98 -18.70 4.97
CA ALA A 157 -2.62 -17.67 5.78
C ALA A 157 -2.89 -16.36 5.00
N VAL A 158 -3.81 -15.55 5.51
CA VAL A 158 -4.01 -14.16 5.05
C VAL A 158 -3.20 -13.22 5.94
N VAL A 159 -2.33 -12.41 5.34
CA VAL A 159 -1.57 -11.38 6.07
C VAL A 159 -2.32 -10.06 6.01
N VAL A 160 -2.43 -9.36 7.14
CA VAL A 160 -2.96 -7.99 7.22
C VAL A 160 -1.94 -7.14 7.98
N ALA A 161 -1.54 -5.98 7.46
CA ALA A 161 -0.46 -5.21 8.09
C ALA A 161 -0.59 -3.70 7.93
N ASN A 162 -0.37 -2.98 9.02
CA ASN A 162 -0.10 -1.54 9.04
C ASN A 162 1.42 -1.36 9.25
N LEU A 163 2.19 -1.44 8.16
CA LEU A 163 3.66 -1.51 8.26
C LEU A 163 4.29 -0.14 8.51
N PRO A 164 5.22 -0.02 9.50
CA PRO A 164 6.07 1.15 9.62
C PRO A 164 6.88 1.38 8.33
N TYR A 165 6.82 2.60 7.79
CA TYR A 165 7.28 2.86 6.42
C TYR A 165 8.75 2.54 6.18
N ASN A 166 9.61 2.73 7.21
CA ASN A 166 11.05 2.46 7.15
C ASN A 166 11.41 0.98 6.96
N ILE A 167 10.53 0.04 7.35
CA ILE A 167 10.74 -1.41 7.16
C ILE A 167 9.81 -2.02 6.12
N SER A 168 8.86 -1.25 5.59
CA SER A 168 7.79 -1.71 4.70
C SER A 168 8.28 -2.53 3.48
N THR A 169 9.35 -2.08 2.81
CA THR A 169 9.93 -2.79 1.66
C THR A 169 10.68 -4.07 2.05
N PRO A 170 11.58 -4.08 3.05
CA PRO A 170 12.14 -5.32 3.61
C PRO A 170 11.07 -6.37 4.00
N VAL A 171 10.01 -5.95 4.71
CA VAL A 171 8.93 -6.86 5.12
C VAL A 171 8.18 -7.43 3.92
N LEU A 172 7.85 -6.59 2.93
CA LEU A 172 7.23 -7.02 1.69
C LEU A 172 8.08 -8.08 0.95
N ILE A 173 9.39 -7.87 0.84
CA ILE A 173 10.30 -8.82 0.19
C ILE A 173 10.32 -10.14 0.98
N ARG A 174 10.47 -10.08 2.31
CA ARG A 174 10.47 -11.26 3.21
C ARG A 174 9.19 -12.10 3.06
N LEU A 175 8.02 -11.45 2.97
CA LEU A 175 6.73 -12.12 2.74
C LEU A 175 6.65 -12.79 1.36
N LEU A 176 7.26 -12.19 0.33
CA LEU A 176 7.26 -12.74 -1.04
C LEU A 176 8.30 -13.85 -1.26
N GLU A 177 9.40 -13.84 -0.49
CA GLU A 177 10.33 -14.97 -0.39
C GLU A 177 9.60 -16.20 0.18
N GLN A 178 8.87 -16.04 1.28
CA GLN A 178 8.06 -17.09 1.92
C GLN A 178 6.60 -17.17 1.41
N ARG A 179 6.32 -16.70 0.19
CA ARG A 179 4.95 -16.57 -0.35
C ARG A 179 4.10 -17.85 -0.35
N GLY A 180 4.72 -19.03 -0.30
CA GLY A 180 4.01 -20.31 -0.20
C GLY A 180 3.21 -20.47 1.10
N CYS A 181 3.56 -19.68 2.13
CA CYS A 181 2.83 -19.63 3.41
C CYS A 181 1.56 -18.77 3.34
N PHE A 182 1.30 -18.05 2.26
CA PHE A 182 0.27 -17.01 2.21
C PHE A 182 -0.67 -17.12 0.99
N SER A 183 -1.96 -16.95 1.23
CA SER A 183 -3.00 -16.89 0.18
C SER A 183 -3.24 -15.46 -0.30
N ARG A 184 -3.11 -14.47 0.58
CA ARG A 184 -3.28 -13.03 0.30
C ARG A 184 -2.48 -12.19 1.29
N LEU A 185 -1.94 -11.06 0.83
CA LEU A 185 -1.33 -10.02 1.68
C LEU A 185 -2.13 -8.71 1.50
N VAL A 186 -2.64 -8.15 2.59
CA VAL A 186 -3.29 -6.83 2.63
C VAL A 186 -2.40 -5.88 3.41
N LEU A 187 -1.61 -5.09 2.69
CA LEU A 187 -0.50 -4.33 3.26
C LEU A 187 -0.77 -2.84 3.09
N MET A 188 -0.74 -2.08 4.18
CA MET A 188 -0.75 -0.62 4.14
C MET A 188 0.67 -0.11 3.98
N LEU A 189 0.92 0.66 2.91
CA LEU A 189 2.22 1.16 2.51
C LEU A 189 2.13 2.66 2.19
N GLN A 190 3.28 3.33 2.03
CA GLN A 190 3.31 4.67 1.44
C GLN A 190 2.84 4.61 -0.01
N ARG A 191 2.08 5.62 -0.47
CA ARG A 191 1.52 5.63 -1.82
C ARG A 191 2.59 5.49 -2.92
N GLU A 192 3.75 6.13 -2.74
CA GLU A 192 4.88 6.00 -3.68
C GLU A 192 5.45 4.57 -3.79
N VAL A 193 5.35 3.77 -2.72
CA VAL A 193 5.75 2.36 -2.75
C VAL A 193 4.73 1.56 -3.54
N VAL A 194 3.43 1.78 -3.30
CA VAL A 194 2.35 1.08 -4.05
C VAL A 194 2.40 1.43 -5.54
N GLU A 195 2.65 2.69 -5.89
CA GLU A 195 2.89 3.12 -7.28
C GLU A 195 4.02 2.33 -7.94
N ARG A 196 5.12 2.07 -7.22
CA ARG A 196 6.24 1.25 -7.71
C ARG A 196 5.85 -0.23 -7.83
N LEU A 197 4.97 -0.77 -6.98
CA LEU A 197 4.53 -2.16 -7.07
C LEU A 197 3.72 -2.41 -8.36
N ARG A 198 2.82 -1.50 -8.70
CA ARG A 198 1.95 -1.60 -9.91
C ARG A 198 2.57 -1.01 -11.19
N ALA A 199 3.74 -0.39 -11.10
CA ALA A 199 4.38 0.30 -12.20
C ALA A 199 4.57 -0.60 -13.42
N GLN A 200 4.33 -0.06 -14.61
CA GLN A 200 4.51 -0.77 -15.88
C GLN A 200 5.87 -0.44 -16.52
N PRO A 201 6.44 -1.32 -17.36
CA PRO A 201 7.64 -1.02 -18.14
C PRO A 201 7.58 0.34 -18.85
N GLY A 202 8.72 1.04 -18.91
CA GLY A 202 8.86 2.40 -19.44
C GLY A 202 8.46 3.51 -18.46
N SER A 203 7.67 3.23 -17.42
CA SER A 203 7.20 4.26 -16.48
C SER A 203 8.28 4.73 -15.49
N LYS A 204 8.15 5.98 -15.01
CA LYS A 204 9.09 6.57 -14.02
C LYS A 204 9.19 5.74 -12.74
N ALA A 205 8.09 5.16 -12.26
CA ALA A 205 8.05 4.35 -11.04
C ALA A 205 8.62 2.92 -11.22
N TYR A 206 8.77 2.44 -12.45
CA TYR A 206 9.23 1.06 -12.71
C TYR A 206 10.67 0.83 -12.27
N GLY A 207 10.92 -0.29 -11.60
CA GLY A 207 12.22 -0.63 -11.04
C GLY A 207 12.31 -2.07 -10.54
N ALA A 208 13.42 -2.39 -9.87
CA ALA A 208 13.67 -3.73 -9.33
C ALA A 208 12.54 -4.24 -8.41
N LEU A 209 11.92 -3.34 -7.63
CA LEU A 209 10.78 -3.68 -6.77
C LEU A 209 9.55 -4.09 -7.59
N SER A 210 9.28 -3.42 -8.71
CA SER A 210 8.19 -3.75 -9.63
C SER A 210 8.37 -5.16 -10.20
N VAL A 211 9.56 -5.47 -10.71
CA VAL A 211 9.88 -6.78 -11.27
C VAL A 211 9.79 -7.89 -10.22
N CYS A 212 10.41 -7.67 -9.05
CA CYS A 212 10.38 -8.63 -7.94
C CYS A 212 8.95 -8.96 -7.50
N VAL A 213 8.13 -7.94 -7.25
CA VAL A 213 6.77 -8.14 -6.74
C VAL A 213 5.86 -8.75 -7.81
N GLN A 214 5.86 -8.23 -9.05
CA GLN A 214 4.98 -8.72 -10.11
C GLN A 214 5.30 -10.15 -10.57
N THR A 215 6.56 -10.58 -10.43
CA THR A 215 6.97 -11.99 -10.67
C THR A 215 6.49 -12.92 -9.55
N ALA A 216 6.35 -12.43 -8.32
CA ALA A 216 5.98 -13.23 -7.15
C ALA A 216 4.47 -13.22 -6.82
N ALA A 217 3.77 -12.12 -7.09
CA ALA A 217 2.36 -11.92 -6.76
C ALA A 217 1.65 -10.99 -7.76
N GLN A 218 0.33 -11.17 -7.90
CA GLN A 218 -0.52 -10.22 -8.60
C GLN A 218 -0.78 -9.00 -7.70
N VAL A 219 -0.50 -7.80 -8.21
CA VAL A 219 -0.80 -6.53 -7.53
C VAL A 219 -2.22 -6.10 -7.90
N ARG A 220 -3.11 -6.00 -6.90
CA ARG A 220 -4.47 -5.50 -7.07
C ARG A 220 -4.58 -4.05 -6.54
N PRO A 221 -5.43 -3.20 -7.14
CA PRO A 221 -5.81 -1.93 -6.53
C PRO A 221 -6.43 -2.15 -5.16
N GLY A 222 -6.19 -1.24 -4.22
CA GLY A 222 -6.82 -1.27 -2.91
C GLY A 222 -7.35 0.10 -2.50
N LEU A 223 -7.01 0.55 -1.30
CA LEU A 223 -7.64 1.69 -0.64
C LEU A 223 -6.64 2.83 -0.39
N PRO A 224 -6.79 4.03 -1.01
CA PRO A 224 -6.07 5.21 -0.55
C PRO A 224 -6.50 5.60 0.88
N VAL A 225 -5.53 5.97 1.72
CA VAL A 225 -5.75 6.34 3.12
C VAL A 225 -4.99 7.63 3.45
N GLY A 226 -5.74 8.66 3.84
CA GLY A 226 -5.17 9.98 4.17
C GLY A 226 -4.49 10.02 5.55
N PRO A 227 -3.55 10.97 5.78
CA PRO A 227 -2.83 11.12 7.04
C PRO A 227 -3.71 11.34 8.27
N GLU A 228 -4.93 11.84 8.10
CA GLU A 228 -5.90 12.08 9.17
C GLU A 228 -6.41 10.81 9.86
N ALA A 229 -6.29 9.65 9.22
CA ALA A 229 -6.66 8.36 9.78
C ALA A 229 -5.71 7.88 10.91
N PHE A 230 -4.58 8.56 11.14
CA PHE A 230 -3.51 8.11 12.04
C PHE A 230 -3.22 9.06 13.22
N VAL A 231 -2.68 8.48 14.29
CA VAL A 231 -2.07 9.20 15.41
C VAL A 231 -0.70 8.58 15.72
N PRO A 232 0.41 9.34 15.66
CA PRO A 232 0.53 10.68 15.09
C PRO A 232 0.28 10.64 13.57
N ARG A 233 -0.03 11.78 12.96
CA ARG A 233 -0.21 11.85 11.50
C ARG A 233 1.12 11.61 10.78
N PRO A 234 1.16 10.79 9.71
CA PRO A 234 2.31 10.72 8.81
C PRO A 234 2.44 12.02 8.00
N GLN A 235 3.62 12.20 7.38
CA GLN A 235 3.90 13.34 6.48
C GLN A 235 3.59 13.02 5.01
N VAL A 236 3.11 11.80 4.72
CA VAL A 236 2.89 11.27 3.37
C VAL A 236 1.58 10.51 3.28
N GLU A 237 1.02 10.46 2.07
CA GLU A 237 -0.15 9.65 1.74
C GLU A 237 0.13 8.15 1.84
N SER A 238 -0.87 7.39 2.29
CA SER A 238 -0.82 5.93 2.37
C SER A 238 -1.77 5.30 1.36
N GLU A 239 -1.48 4.06 0.97
CA GLU A 239 -2.38 3.23 0.18
C GLU A 239 -2.28 1.79 0.68
N VAL A 240 -3.44 1.16 0.90
CA VAL A 240 -3.56 -0.28 1.16
C VAL A 240 -3.50 -0.98 -0.19
N VAL A 241 -2.58 -1.93 -0.33
CA VAL A 241 -2.46 -2.79 -1.52
C VAL A 241 -2.87 -4.21 -1.16
N VAL A 242 -3.52 -4.90 -2.10
CA VAL A 242 -3.75 -6.35 -2.00
C VAL A 242 -2.82 -7.06 -2.96
N LEU A 243 -2.04 -8.01 -2.43
CA LEU A 243 -1.14 -8.87 -3.19
C LEU A 243 -1.64 -10.31 -3.10
N GLU A 244 -1.77 -10.96 -4.24
CA GLU A 244 -2.20 -12.36 -4.33
C GLU A 244 -1.02 -13.17 -4.88
N PRO A 245 -0.28 -13.94 -4.05
CA PRO A 245 0.83 -14.77 -4.51
C PRO A 245 0.48 -15.67 -5.69
N HIS A 246 1.35 -15.67 -6.70
CA HIS A 246 1.12 -16.49 -7.90
C HIS A 246 1.30 -17.97 -7.58
N ARG A 247 0.27 -18.79 -7.83
CA ARG A 247 0.38 -20.26 -7.83
C ARG A 247 1.30 -20.74 -8.96
N VAL A 248 1.16 -20.13 -10.13
CA VAL A 248 2.05 -20.28 -11.29
C VAL A 248 2.54 -18.89 -11.67
N PRO A 249 3.84 -18.58 -11.52
CA PRO A 249 4.40 -17.29 -11.90
C PRO A 249 4.12 -16.93 -13.38
N PRO A 250 3.92 -15.65 -13.71
CA PRO A 250 3.61 -15.20 -15.08
C PRO A 250 4.76 -15.41 -16.05
N VAL A 251 5.97 -15.65 -15.53
CA VAL A 251 7.16 -16.03 -16.29
C VAL A 251 7.87 -17.16 -15.55
N GLN A 252 8.34 -18.16 -16.28
CA GLN A 252 9.25 -19.19 -15.78
C GLN A 252 10.69 -18.75 -16.08
N VAL A 253 11.63 -19.16 -15.24
CA VAL A 253 13.06 -18.86 -15.39
C VAL A 253 13.86 -20.02 -14.78
N VAL A 254 14.97 -20.40 -15.40
CA VAL A 254 15.77 -21.57 -14.99
C VAL A 254 16.47 -21.29 -13.66
N ASP A 255 17.13 -20.14 -13.54
CA ASP A 255 17.74 -19.67 -12.28
C ASP A 255 17.11 -18.34 -11.84
N ARG A 256 16.23 -18.43 -10.84
CA ARG A 256 15.61 -17.27 -10.20
C ARG A 256 16.63 -16.39 -9.46
N ALA A 257 17.65 -16.96 -8.83
CA ALA A 257 18.67 -16.19 -8.13
C ALA A 257 19.52 -15.38 -9.12
N LEU A 258 19.80 -15.94 -10.31
CA LEU A 258 20.39 -15.19 -11.42
C LEU A 258 19.47 -14.06 -11.90
N MET A 259 18.17 -14.32 -12.07
CA MET A 259 17.20 -13.28 -12.46
C MET A 259 17.19 -12.12 -11.45
N GLU A 260 17.14 -12.43 -10.16
CA GLU A 260 17.19 -11.42 -9.09
C GLU A 260 18.52 -10.64 -9.08
N ARG A 261 19.66 -11.31 -9.35
CA ARG A 261 20.96 -10.66 -9.53
C ARG A 261 20.97 -9.71 -10.74
N VAL A 262 20.45 -10.14 -11.88
CA VAL A 262 20.33 -9.33 -13.11
C VAL A 262 19.45 -8.11 -12.86
N VAL A 263 18.25 -8.30 -12.30
CA VAL A 263 17.30 -7.22 -11.98
C VAL A 263 17.92 -6.20 -11.02
N ARG A 264 18.49 -6.65 -9.89
CA ARG A 264 19.21 -5.77 -8.95
C ARG A 264 20.32 -5.01 -9.68
N ARG A 265 21.13 -5.70 -10.48
CA ARG A 265 22.27 -5.10 -11.20
C ARG A 265 21.81 -4.01 -12.18
N VAL A 266 20.88 -4.29 -13.09
CA VAL A 266 20.54 -3.33 -14.16
C VAL A 266 19.89 -2.06 -13.60
N PHE A 267 19.11 -2.17 -12.52
CA PHE A 267 18.48 -0.99 -11.91
C PHE A 267 19.44 -0.12 -11.09
N THR A 268 20.61 -0.62 -10.66
CA THR A 268 21.68 0.27 -10.13
C THR A 268 22.23 1.24 -11.19
N GLN A 269 22.11 0.90 -12.48
CA GLN A 269 22.60 1.69 -13.61
C GLN A 269 21.48 2.07 -14.58
N ARG A 270 20.27 2.32 -14.07
CA ARG A 270 19.04 2.62 -14.83
C ARG A 270 19.21 3.59 -16.02
N ARG A 271 20.04 4.63 -15.88
CA ARG A 271 20.27 5.64 -16.95
C ARG A 271 21.20 5.16 -18.09
N LYS A 272 21.85 4.01 -17.98
CA LYS A 272 22.73 3.44 -19.00
C LYS A 272 21.99 2.44 -19.89
N GLN A 273 22.51 2.23 -21.08
CA GLN A 273 22.12 1.12 -21.96
C GLN A 273 22.39 -0.24 -21.29
N LEU A 274 21.54 -1.23 -21.55
CA LEU A 274 21.59 -2.57 -20.94
C LEU A 274 22.95 -3.23 -21.07
N ALA A 275 23.56 -3.20 -22.26
CA ALA A 275 24.88 -3.80 -22.49
C ALA A 275 25.93 -3.30 -21.49
N ASN A 276 25.91 -1.99 -21.16
CA ASN A 276 26.84 -1.40 -20.21
C ASN A 276 26.52 -1.76 -18.75
N SER A 277 25.25 -1.95 -18.41
CA SER A 277 24.82 -2.37 -17.06
C SER A 277 25.23 -3.83 -16.76
N LEU A 278 25.24 -4.69 -17.77
CA LEU A 278 25.54 -6.13 -17.68
C LEU A 278 27.03 -6.49 -17.78
N ARG A 279 27.93 -5.58 -18.17
CA ARG A 279 29.40 -5.84 -18.28
C ARG A 279 30.03 -6.60 -17.10
N PRO A 280 29.65 -6.39 -15.82
CA PRO A 280 30.24 -7.16 -14.71
C PRO A 280 29.65 -8.57 -14.52
N LEU A 281 28.67 -8.97 -15.31
CA LEU A 281 28.03 -10.30 -15.25
C LEU A 281 28.47 -11.23 -16.39
N CYS A 282 28.93 -10.68 -17.53
CA CYS A 282 29.40 -11.45 -18.69
C CYS A 282 30.36 -10.63 -19.57
N ALA A 283 31.20 -11.33 -20.35
CA ALA A 283 32.21 -10.69 -21.20
C ALA A 283 31.63 -10.07 -22.48
N ASP A 284 30.64 -10.72 -23.11
CA ASP A 284 29.85 -10.13 -24.21
C ASP A 284 28.36 -9.96 -23.85
N PRO A 285 28.01 -8.86 -23.15
CA PRO A 285 26.62 -8.51 -22.91
C PRO A 285 25.76 -8.36 -24.17
N SER A 286 26.35 -8.04 -25.31
CA SER A 286 25.59 -7.80 -26.55
C SER A 286 25.17 -9.11 -27.20
N ALA A 287 26.02 -10.14 -27.15
CA ALA A 287 25.63 -11.49 -27.54
C ALA A 287 24.51 -12.03 -26.64
N VAL A 288 24.65 -11.92 -25.31
CA VAL A 288 23.63 -12.37 -24.35
C VAL A 288 22.28 -11.65 -24.56
N LEU A 289 22.30 -10.32 -24.75
CA LEU A 289 21.08 -9.55 -25.02
C LEU A 289 20.42 -9.96 -26.35
N ARG A 290 21.20 -10.16 -27.42
CA ARG A 290 20.66 -10.64 -28.71
C ARG A 290 20.10 -12.06 -28.63
N ALA A 291 20.75 -12.96 -27.90
CA ALA A 291 20.25 -14.32 -27.66
C ALA A 291 18.90 -14.32 -26.91
N ALA A 292 18.70 -13.35 -26.02
CA ALA A 292 17.42 -13.11 -25.35
C ALA A 292 16.39 -12.33 -26.19
N GLY A 293 16.70 -11.96 -27.44
CA GLY A 293 15.83 -11.16 -28.32
C GLY A 293 15.75 -9.66 -27.97
N ILE A 294 16.72 -9.13 -27.22
CA ILE A 294 16.70 -7.76 -26.67
C ILE A 294 17.73 -6.87 -27.37
N ASP A 295 17.31 -5.69 -27.81
CA ASP A 295 18.20 -4.63 -28.32
C ASP A 295 19.21 -4.19 -27.22
N PRO A 296 20.53 -4.34 -27.47
CA PRO A 296 21.57 -3.96 -26.51
C PRO A 296 21.56 -2.49 -26.06
N THR A 297 20.96 -1.60 -26.86
CA THR A 297 20.90 -0.16 -26.63
C THR A 297 19.72 0.29 -25.76
N ARG A 298 18.72 -0.58 -25.53
CA ARG A 298 17.57 -0.30 -24.66
C ARG A 298 18.00 0.01 -23.22
N ARG A 299 17.11 0.66 -22.47
CA ARG A 299 17.30 0.95 -21.04
C ARG A 299 16.64 -0.11 -20.14
N PRO A 300 17.21 -0.38 -18.96
CA PRO A 300 16.65 -1.30 -17.96
C PRO A 300 15.17 -1.10 -17.64
N GLU A 301 14.68 0.14 -17.54
CA GLU A 301 13.27 0.37 -17.24
C GLU A 301 12.30 -0.04 -18.35
N THR A 302 12.78 -0.34 -19.55
CA THR A 302 11.92 -0.73 -20.69
C THR A 302 11.64 -2.23 -20.77
N LEU A 303 12.28 -3.06 -19.93
CA LEU A 303 12.13 -4.51 -19.98
C LEU A 303 10.86 -4.98 -19.29
N THR A 304 10.14 -5.89 -19.94
CA THR A 304 9.05 -6.67 -19.39
C THR A 304 9.56 -7.82 -18.51
N LEU A 305 8.67 -8.47 -17.74
CA LEU A 305 9.04 -9.65 -16.96
C LEU A 305 9.56 -10.80 -17.84
N ALA A 306 8.97 -10.98 -19.04
CA ALA A 306 9.34 -12.04 -19.97
C ALA A 306 10.75 -11.82 -20.54
N GLU A 307 11.09 -10.58 -20.86
CA GLU A 307 12.44 -10.20 -21.29
C GLU A 307 13.46 -10.35 -20.15
N PHE A 308 13.08 -10.10 -18.88
CA PHE A 308 13.95 -10.38 -17.73
C PHE A 308 14.20 -11.88 -17.52
N ALA A 309 13.20 -12.74 -17.75
CA ALA A 309 13.37 -14.18 -17.72
C ALA A 309 14.28 -14.67 -18.86
N ALA A 310 13.97 -14.30 -20.11
CA ALA A 310 14.78 -14.65 -21.28
C ALA A 310 16.24 -14.17 -21.16
N LEU A 311 16.46 -12.96 -20.63
CA LEU A 311 17.80 -12.44 -20.35
C LEU A 311 18.54 -13.24 -19.27
N SER A 312 17.84 -13.69 -18.24
CA SER A 312 18.42 -14.52 -17.18
C SER A 312 18.82 -15.89 -17.71
N ASP A 313 17.97 -16.53 -18.51
CA ASP A 313 18.23 -17.86 -19.06
C ASP A 313 19.36 -17.83 -20.12
N ALA A 314 19.36 -16.83 -21.00
CA ALA A 314 20.45 -16.61 -21.96
C ALA A 314 21.80 -16.31 -21.26
N LEU A 315 21.78 -15.57 -20.15
CA LEU A 315 22.98 -15.33 -19.35
C LEU A 315 23.45 -16.61 -18.64
N GLY A 316 22.53 -17.44 -18.16
CA GLY A 316 22.83 -18.73 -17.54
C GLY A 316 23.53 -19.68 -18.51
N ALA A 317 22.98 -19.83 -19.72
CA ALA A 317 23.58 -20.62 -20.79
C ALA A 317 25.00 -20.12 -21.16
N HIS A 318 25.14 -18.81 -21.41
CA HIS A 318 26.43 -18.21 -21.77
C HIS A 318 27.50 -18.32 -20.66
N LEU A 319 27.10 -18.42 -19.39
CA LEU A 319 28.02 -18.68 -18.29
C LEU A 319 28.42 -20.17 -18.21
N ALA A 320 27.52 -21.09 -18.54
CA ALA A 320 27.80 -22.53 -18.57
C ALA A 320 28.73 -22.92 -19.73
N GLU A 321 28.61 -22.29 -20.90
CA GLU A 321 29.48 -22.51 -22.09
C GLU A 321 30.96 -22.10 -21.88
N ARG A 322 31.30 -21.50 -20.74
CA ARG A 322 32.62 -20.95 -20.43
C ARG A 322 33.31 -21.60 -19.21
N VAL A 323 32.73 -22.68 -18.70
CA VAL A 323 33.26 -23.52 -17.61
C VAL A 323 33.73 -24.86 -18.19
#